data_AF-A0A2N9N4L1-F1
#
_entry.id   AF-A0A2N9N4L1-F1
#
_cell.length_a   1.000
_cell.length_b   1.000
_cell.length_c   1.000
_cell.angle_alpha   90.00
_cell.angle_beta   90.00
_cell.angle_gamma   90.00
#
_symmetry.space_group_name_H-M   'P 1'
#
loop_
_entity.id
_entity.type
_entity.pdbx_description
1 polymer ?
#
loop_
_entity_poly.entity_id
_entity_poly.type
_entity_poly.pdbx_seq_one_letter_code
_entity_poly.pdbx_strand_id
1 'polypeptide(L)'
;MTPDEARQKLDDLRVLIDDVDQRIVALLNERTSVVENIGRVKREAQLPVYEPKREEMVYLNVTGCNRGPLTAEALRRIFERVIDEMRQIQRVRMESDGAK
;
A
#
# COMPACT_ATOMS: atom_id res chain seq x y z
N MET A 1 10.52 -13.29 35.05
CA MET A 1 10.52 -13.84 33.68
C MET A 1 11.90 -14.36 33.39
N THR A 2 12.06 -15.63 33.11
CA THR A 2 13.35 -16.22 32.72
C THR A 2 13.66 -15.91 31.24
N PRO A 3 14.92 -16.07 30.78
CA PRO A 3 15.27 -15.94 29.37
C PRO A 3 14.45 -16.85 28.44
N ASP A 4 14.11 -18.06 28.90
CA ASP A 4 13.33 -19.03 28.12
C ASP A 4 11.85 -18.61 28.05
N GLU A 5 11.27 -18.12 29.14
CA GLU A 5 9.92 -17.56 29.15
C GLU A 5 9.81 -16.31 28.25
N ALA A 6 10.86 -15.47 28.23
CA ALA A 6 10.92 -14.32 27.34
C ALA A 6 10.99 -14.74 25.87
N ARG A 7 11.74 -15.80 25.56
CA ARG A 7 11.86 -16.34 24.20
C ARG A 7 10.52 -16.88 23.69
N GLN A 8 9.84 -17.67 24.51
CA GLN A 8 8.52 -18.18 24.15
C GLN A 8 7.53 -17.04 23.87
N LYS A 9 7.48 -16.01 24.72
CA LYS A 9 6.62 -14.84 24.50
C LYS A 9 6.96 -14.08 23.22
N LEU A 10 8.24 -13.97 22.87
CA LEU A 10 8.65 -13.33 21.62
C LEU A 10 8.18 -14.14 20.40
N ASP A 11 8.25 -15.47 20.47
CA ASP A 11 7.80 -16.33 19.39
C ASP A 11 6.27 -16.24 19.21
N ASP A 12 5.51 -16.21 20.31
CA ASP A 12 4.06 -15.98 20.27
C ASP A 12 3.71 -14.62 19.63
N LEU A 13 4.45 -13.55 19.98
CA LEU A 13 4.25 -12.21 19.40
C LEU A 13 4.60 -12.17 17.91
N ARG A 14 5.60 -12.93 17.45
CA ARG A 14 5.97 -13.01 16.04
C ARG A 14 4.87 -13.66 15.21
N VAL A 15 4.22 -14.70 15.73
CA VAL A 15 3.04 -15.30 15.07
C VAL A 15 1.93 -14.27 14.88
N LEU A 16 1.72 -13.38 15.85
CA LEU A 16 0.75 -12.29 15.71
C LEU A 16 1.17 -11.26 14.65
N ILE A 17 2.47 -10.97 14.51
CA ILE A 17 2.99 -10.10 13.45
C ILE A 17 2.76 -10.76 12.09
N ASP A 18 3.05 -12.05 11.94
CA ASP A 18 2.87 -12.77 10.68
C ASP A 18 1.41 -12.74 10.20
N ASP A 19 0.43 -12.88 11.11
CA ASP A 19 -1.00 -12.72 10.79
C ASP A 19 -1.34 -11.30 10.30
N VAL A 20 -0.83 -10.28 11.00
CA VAL A 20 -1.02 -8.88 10.60
C VAL A 20 -0.42 -8.62 9.22
N ASP A 21 0.77 -9.15 8.95
CA ASP A 21 1.46 -8.98 7.67
C ASP A 21 0.69 -9.64 6.52
N GLN A 22 0.13 -10.84 6.73
CA GLN A 22 -0.73 -11.49 5.74
C GLN A 22 -1.96 -10.65 5.41
N ARG A 23 -2.57 -10.00 6.41
CA ARG A 23 -3.70 -9.09 6.21
C ARG A 23 -3.29 -7.81 5.49
N ILE A 24 -2.11 -7.28 5.75
CA ILE A 24 -1.55 -6.14 5.00
C ILE A 24 -1.39 -6.52 3.53
N VAL A 25 -0.82 -7.69 3.23
CA VAL A 25 -0.66 -8.18 1.85
C VAL A 25 -2.02 -8.31 1.16
N ALA A 26 -3.03 -8.86 1.83
CA ALA A 26 -4.38 -8.96 1.28
C ALA A 26 -4.97 -7.57 0.92
N LEU A 27 -4.84 -6.58 1.82
CA LEU A 27 -5.31 -5.21 1.59
C LEU A 27 -4.54 -4.52 0.45
N LEU A 28 -3.24 -4.76 0.33
CA LEU A 28 -2.44 -4.24 -0.78
C LEU A 28 -2.88 -4.83 -2.12
N ASN A 29 -3.17 -6.13 -2.18
CA ASN A 29 -3.68 -6.79 -3.38
C ASN A 29 -5.08 -6.28 -3.78
N GLU A 30 -5.96 -6.06 -2.81
CA GLU A 30 -7.26 -5.43 -3.04
C GLU A 30 -7.09 -4.03 -3.64
N ARG A 31 -6.22 -3.21 -3.04
CA ARG A 31 -5.91 -1.86 -3.54
C ARG A 31 -5.32 -1.89 -4.95
N THR A 32 -4.42 -2.83 -5.24
CA THR A 32 -3.85 -3.02 -6.57
C THR A 32 -4.92 -3.34 -7.61
N SER A 33 -5.88 -4.21 -7.29
CA SER A 33 -7.00 -4.55 -8.17
C SER A 33 -7.82 -3.31 -8.56
N VAL A 34 -8.04 -2.39 -7.61
CA VAL A 34 -8.70 -1.10 -7.88
C VAL A 34 -7.85 -0.21 -8.79
N VAL A 35 -6.54 -0.13 -8.52
CA VAL A 35 -5.58 0.65 -9.30
C VAL A 35 -5.48 0.18 -10.76
N GLU A 36 -5.61 -1.12 -11.00
CA GLU A 36 -5.66 -1.70 -12.34
C GLU A 36 -6.90 -1.23 -13.11
N ASN A 37 -8.06 -1.19 -12.45
CA ASN A 37 -9.28 -0.66 -13.04
C ASN A 37 -9.12 0.82 -13.39
N ILE A 38 -8.53 1.61 -12.48
CA ILE A 38 -8.21 3.02 -12.73
C ILE A 38 -7.26 3.17 -13.92
N GLY A 39 -6.24 2.31 -14.03
CA GLY A 39 -5.29 2.31 -15.13
C GLY A 39 -5.96 2.10 -16.50
N ARG A 40 -6.95 1.20 -16.57
CA ARG A 40 -7.74 0.98 -17.81
C ARG A 40 -8.54 2.22 -18.20
N VAL A 41 -9.26 2.82 -17.25
CA VAL A 41 -10.01 4.07 -17.49
C VAL A 41 -9.09 5.20 -17.96
N LYS A 42 -7.93 5.37 -17.30
CA LYS A 42 -6.95 6.39 -17.70
C LYS A 42 -6.41 6.16 -19.10
N ARG A 43 -6.14 4.90 -19.48
CA ARG A 43 -5.68 4.56 -20.83
C ARG A 43 -6.72 4.91 -21.89
N GLU A 44 -7.96 4.49 -21.69
CA GLU A 44 -9.08 4.77 -22.61
C GLU A 44 -9.29 6.29 -22.79
N ALA A 45 -9.13 7.05 -21.71
CA ALA A 45 -9.27 8.51 -21.71
C ALA A 45 -7.96 9.27 -22.04
N GLN A 46 -6.87 8.57 -22.36
CA GLN A 46 -5.53 9.15 -22.60
C GLN A 46 -5.03 10.08 -21.46
N LEU A 47 -5.40 9.74 -20.21
CA LEU A 47 -5.03 10.48 -19.01
C LEU A 47 -3.67 10.03 -18.45
N PRO A 48 -2.90 10.93 -17.82
CA PRO A 48 -1.61 10.59 -17.23
C PRO A 48 -1.74 9.72 -15.98
N VAL A 49 -0.74 8.85 -15.76
CA VAL A 49 -0.60 8.08 -14.51
C VAL A 49 -0.32 9.01 -13.32
N TYR A 50 0.63 9.93 -13.49
CA TYR A 50 1.10 10.81 -12.42
C TYR A 50 0.14 11.99 -12.23
N GLU A 51 -0.46 12.06 -11.04
CA GLU A 51 -1.40 13.10 -10.65
C GLU A 51 -1.08 13.59 -9.22
N PRO A 52 -0.16 14.55 -9.04
CA PRO A 52 0.33 14.94 -7.72
C PRO A 52 -0.76 15.44 -6.77
N LYS A 53 -1.79 16.14 -7.29
CA LYS A 53 -2.95 16.53 -6.48
C LYS A 53 -3.71 15.32 -5.94
N ARG A 54 -3.84 14.24 -6.72
CA ARG A 54 -4.51 13.02 -6.29
C ARG A 54 -3.70 12.29 -5.23
N GLU A 55 -2.38 12.24 -5.37
CA GLU A 55 -1.47 11.64 -4.39
C GLU A 55 -1.53 12.38 -3.05
N GLU A 56 -1.51 13.72 -3.07
CA GLU A 56 -1.65 14.52 -1.85
C GLU A 56 -2.97 14.25 -1.13
N MET A 57 -4.08 14.10 -1.87
CA MET A 57 -5.35 13.70 -1.28
C MET A 57 -5.31 12.30 -0.65
N VAL A 58 -4.50 11.36 -1.17
CA VAL A 58 -4.29 10.06 -0.50
C VAL A 58 -3.58 10.27 0.83
N TYR A 59 -2.49 11.06 0.85
CA TYR A 59 -1.72 11.31 2.06
C TYR A 59 -2.56 11.98 3.15
N LEU A 60 -3.34 13.00 2.78
CA LEU A 60 -4.27 13.67 3.70
C LEU A 60 -5.33 12.71 4.25
N ASN A 61 -5.90 11.85 3.39
CA ASN A 61 -6.89 10.87 3.83
C ASN A 61 -6.31 9.87 4.85
N VAL A 62 -5.15 9.27 4.54
CA VAL A 62 -4.59 8.22 5.41
C VAL A 62 -4.08 8.79 6.73
N THR A 63 -3.47 9.98 6.70
CA THR A 63 -3.02 10.67 7.92
C THR A 63 -4.19 11.16 8.76
N GLY A 64 -5.27 11.64 8.14
CA GLY A 64 -6.50 12.05 8.83
C GLY A 64 -7.29 10.88 9.46
N CYS A 65 -7.19 9.67 8.89
CA CYS A 65 -7.83 8.47 9.44
C CYS A 65 -6.98 7.75 10.51
N ASN A 66 -5.75 8.18 10.77
CA ASN A 66 -4.85 7.50 11.68
C ASN A 66 -5.28 7.67 13.15
N ARG A 67 -5.77 6.58 13.76
CA ARG A 67 -6.09 6.49 15.20
C ARG A 67 -5.12 5.57 15.96
N GLY A 68 -4.08 5.10 15.27
CA GLY A 68 -3.11 4.15 15.80
C GLY A 68 -1.87 4.83 16.35
N PRO A 69 -0.91 4.03 16.86
CA PRO A 69 0.31 4.54 17.48
C PRO A 69 1.36 5.07 16.48
N LEU A 70 1.15 4.86 15.17
CA LEU A 70 2.05 5.40 14.14
C LEU A 70 1.93 6.92 14.09
N THR A 71 3.05 7.62 13.88
CA THR A 71 3.00 9.06 13.62
C THR A 71 2.46 9.32 12.20
N ALA A 72 1.83 10.48 11.99
CA ALA A 72 1.36 10.89 10.67
C ALA A 72 2.50 10.90 9.64
N GLU A 73 3.71 11.30 10.05
CA GLU A 73 4.91 11.30 9.20
C GLU A 73 5.34 9.88 8.81
N ALA A 74 5.34 8.93 9.75
CA ALA A 74 5.67 7.53 9.46
C ALA A 74 4.65 6.93 8.48
N LEU A 75 3.36 7.19 8.70
CA LEU A 75 2.30 6.74 7.81
C LEU A 75 2.43 7.35 6.41
N ARG A 76 2.79 8.63 6.31
CA ARG A 76 3.05 9.30 5.03
C ARG A 76 4.17 8.61 4.26
N ARG A 77 5.33 8.33 4.89
CA ARG A 77 6.46 7.62 4.25
C ARG A 77 6.09 6.22 3.75
N ILE A 78 5.27 5.48 4.51
CA ILE A 78 4.75 4.18 4.07
C ILE A 78 3.90 4.35 2.82
N PHE A 79 2.97 5.33 2.84
CA PHE A 79 2.07 5.55 1.72
C PHE A 79 2.74 6.12 0.47
N GLU A 80 3.86 6.86 0.61
CA GLU A 80 4.70 7.25 -0.53
C GLU A 80 5.19 6.01 -1.28
N ARG A 81 5.74 5.01 -0.57
CA ARG A 81 6.16 3.73 -1.18
C ARG A 81 5.01 2.95 -1.79
N VAL A 82 3.88 2.91 -1.10
CA VAL A 82 2.68 2.24 -1.63
C VAL A 82 2.19 2.92 -2.92
N ILE A 83 2.24 4.24 -3.02
CA ILE A 83 1.89 4.97 -4.26
C ILE A 83 2.93 4.77 -5.36
N ASP A 84 4.22 4.75 -5.03
CA ASP A 84 5.30 4.44 -5.98
C ASP A 84 5.01 3.13 -6.73
N GLU A 85 4.72 2.06 -5.99
CA GLU A 85 4.44 0.74 -6.57
C GLU A 85 3.15 0.74 -7.42
N MET A 86 2.10 1.45 -6.99
CA MET A 86 0.88 1.55 -7.80
C MET A 86 1.11 2.25 -9.14
N ARG A 87 1.93 3.31 -9.15
CA ARG A 87 2.28 4.00 -10.39
C ARG A 87 3.05 3.08 -11.32
N GLN A 88 3.98 2.30 -10.77
CA GLN A 88 4.75 1.35 -11.55
C GLN A 88 3.85 0.29 -12.19
N ILE A 89 2.91 -0.28 -11.43
CA ILE A 89 1.92 -1.24 -11.94
C ILE A 89 1.07 -0.62 -13.06
N GLN A 90 0.62 0.63 -12.90
CA GLN A 90 -0.15 1.32 -13.94
C GLN A 90 0.66 1.54 -15.21
N ARG A 91 1.93 1.96 -15.09
CA ARG A 91 2.83 2.17 -16.24
C ARG A 91 3.06 0.89 -17.03
N VAL A 92 3.48 -0.18 -16.33
CA VAL A 92 3.73 -1.50 -16.94
C VAL A 92 2.50 -1.97 -17.72
N ARG A 93 1.30 -1.83 -17.14
CA ARG A 93 0.06 -2.23 -17.80
C ARG A 93 -0.32 -1.34 -18.97
N MET A 94 -0.07 -0.04 -18.91
CA MET A 94 -0.31 0.86 -20.05
C MET A 94 0.59 0.51 -21.24
N GLU A 95 1.81 0.03 -20.98
CA GLU A 95 2.77 -0.38 -22.02
C GLU A 95 2.46 -1.78 -22.59
N SER A 96 2.11 -2.76 -21.74
CA SER A 96 1.94 -4.16 -22.16
C SER A 96 0.69 -4.43 -23.00
N ASP A 97 -0.38 -3.64 -22.84
CA ASP A 97 -1.62 -3.79 -23.61
C ASP A 97 -1.64 -2.98 -24.92
N GLY A 98 -0.66 -2.09 -25.13
CA GLY A 98 -0.46 -1.41 -26.41
C GLY A 98 0.30 -2.26 -27.44
N ALA A 99 0.80 -3.43 -27.04
CA ALA A 99 1.53 -4.39 -27.88
C ALA A 99 0.65 -5.53 -28.43
N LYS A 100 -0.68 -5.38 -28.41
CA LYS A 100 -1.63 -6.32 -29.01
C LYS A 100 -2.37 -5.71 -30.19
#